data_AF-A0A9D5ZBV6-F1
#
_entry.id   AF-A0A9D5ZBV6-F1
#
_cell.length_a   1.000
_cell.length_b   1.000
_cell.length_c   1.000
_cell.angle_alpha   90.00
_cell.angle_beta   90.00
_cell.angle_gamma   90.00
#
_symmetry.space_group_name_H-M   'P 1'
#
loop_
_entity.id
_entity.type
_entity.pdbx_description
1 polymer ?
#
loop_
_entity_poly.entity_id
_entity_poly.type
_entity_poly.pdbx_seq_one_letter_code
_entity_poly.pdbx_strand_id
1 'polypeptide(L)'
;MIIHFRHQGMKLNFETGPRCKIKPEHEGRLRLILARLEAGHDPWDMNLPGLKLHQLDGDLGGHWSVWVSGNWRVTFRFQGNDVVDVDDLDDH
;
A
#
# COMPACT_ATOMS: atom_id res chain seq x y z
N MET A 1 9.56 5.68 5.81
CA MET A 1 10.34 4.60 5.16
C MET A 1 9.58 3.29 5.27
N ILE A 2 9.44 2.55 4.17
CA ILE A 2 8.82 1.22 4.17
C ILE A 2 9.84 0.20 4.64
N ILE A 3 9.58 -0.41 5.79
CA ILE A 3 10.51 -1.34 6.43
C ILE A 3 10.13 -2.81 6.20
N HIS A 4 8.87 -3.09 5.88
CA HIS A 4 8.42 -4.47 5.68
C HIS A 4 7.27 -4.59 4.66
N PHE A 5 7.46 -5.48 3.70
CA PHE A 5 6.42 -5.91 2.75
C PHE A 5 6.02 -7.34 3.11
N ARG A 6 4.72 -7.60 3.27
CA ARG A 6 4.20 -8.96 3.42
C ARG A 6 4.21 -9.69 2.07
N HIS A 7 3.88 -8.97 0.99
CA HIS A 7 3.92 -9.51 -0.36
C HIS A 7 5.26 -9.27 -1.06
N GLN A 8 6.00 -10.35 -1.33
CA GLN A 8 7.31 -10.28 -2.00
C GLN A 8 7.22 -9.64 -3.40
N GLY A 9 6.10 -9.79 -4.10
CA GLY A 9 5.88 -9.19 -5.42
C GLY A 9 5.92 -7.66 -5.41
N MET A 10 5.33 -7.04 -4.37
CA MET A 10 5.38 -5.58 -4.20
C MET A 10 6.78 -5.08 -3.87
N LYS A 11 7.47 -5.75 -2.94
CA LYS A 11 8.86 -5.41 -2.60
C LYS A 11 9.73 -5.39 -3.85
N LEU A 12 9.67 -6.45 -4.64
CA LEU A 12 10.44 -6.57 -5.88
C LEU A 12 10.06 -5.47 -6.89
N ASN A 13 8.77 -5.15 -7.05
CA ASN A 13 8.34 -4.06 -7.93
C ASN A 13 8.83 -2.68 -7.47
N PHE A 14 8.82 -2.45 -6.16
CA PHE A 14 9.31 -1.22 -5.54
C PHE A 14 10.82 -1.07 -5.74
N GLU A 15 11.60 -2.12 -5.46
CA GLU A 15 13.07 -2.05 -5.49
C GLU A 15 13.66 -2.09 -6.91
N THR A 16 13.01 -2.78 -7.86
CA THR A 16 13.65 -3.10 -9.16
C THR A 16 12.83 -2.73 -10.39
N GLY A 17 11.63 -2.19 -10.21
CA GLY A 17 10.73 -1.84 -11.31
C GLY A 17 9.79 -2.98 -11.76
N PRO A 18 9.12 -2.82 -12.92
CA PRO A 18 7.94 -3.61 -13.30
C PRO A 18 8.26 -5.11 -13.35
N ARG A 19 7.51 -5.96 -12.64
CA ARG A 19 7.59 -7.43 -12.79
C ARG A 19 6.22 -8.08 -12.84
N CYS A 20 6.17 -9.23 -13.54
CA CYS A 20 4.98 -9.99 -13.99
C CYS A 20 3.91 -10.36 -12.95
N LYS A 21 4.07 -10.02 -11.66
CA LYS A 21 3.10 -10.36 -10.60
C LYS A 21 2.10 -9.24 -10.28
N ILE A 22 2.26 -8.07 -10.90
CA ILE A 22 1.35 -6.94 -10.74
C ILE A 22 0.70 -6.68 -12.10
N LYS A 23 -0.62 -6.50 -12.11
CA LYS A 23 -1.33 -6.14 -13.34
C LYS A 23 -0.76 -4.83 -13.90
N PRO A 24 -0.29 -4.78 -15.16
CA PRO A 24 0.33 -3.58 -15.73
C PRO A 24 -0.52 -2.32 -15.60
N GLU A 25 -1.84 -2.47 -15.68
CA GLU A 25 -2.84 -1.42 -15.49
C GLU A 25 -2.83 -0.76 -14.09
N HIS A 26 -2.31 -1.44 -13.07
CA HIS A 26 -2.26 -0.93 -11.70
C HIS A 26 -0.88 -0.38 -11.32
N GLU A 27 0.14 -0.65 -12.14
CA GLU A 27 1.53 -0.41 -11.79
C GLU A 27 1.82 1.06 -11.49
N GLY A 28 1.36 1.97 -12.37
CA GLY A 28 1.60 3.40 -12.22
C GLY A 28 1.01 3.95 -10.92
N ARG A 29 -0.22 3.56 -10.60
CA ARG A 29 -0.91 4.02 -9.38
C ARG A 29 -0.30 3.39 -8.13
N LEU A 30 0.06 2.12 -8.17
CA LEU A 30 0.72 1.44 -7.07
C LEU A 30 2.07 2.08 -6.76
N ARG A 31 2.87 2.43 -7.77
CA ARG A 31 4.14 3.15 -7.57
C ARG A 31 3.94 4.48 -6.86
N LEU A 32 2.91 5.25 -7.23
CA LEU A 32 2.60 6.52 -6.56
C LEU A 32 2.21 6.31 -5.10
N ILE A 33 1.41 5.28 -4.81
CA ILE A 33 1.02 4.92 -3.44
C ILE A 33 2.26 4.55 -2.62
N LEU A 34 3.13 3.67 -3.14
CA LEU A 34 4.35 3.25 -2.45
C LEU A 34 5.33 4.40 -2.25
N ALA A 35 5.51 5.27 -3.24
CA ALA A 35 6.34 6.47 -3.10
C ALA A 35 5.79 7.44 -2.05
N ARG A 36 4.46 7.58 -1.95
CA ARG A 36 3.83 8.42 -0.92
C ARG A 36 3.99 7.83 0.47
N LEU A 37 3.81 6.51 0.61
CA LEU A 37 4.06 5.80 1.87
C LEU A 37 5.52 5.91 2.32
N GLU A 38 6.46 5.81 1.39
CA GLU A 38 7.88 5.97 1.67
C GLU A 38 8.21 7.35 2.27
N ALA A 39 7.59 8.40 1.72
CA ALA A 39 7.77 9.80 2.13
C ALA A 39 6.85 10.25 3.28
N GLY A 40 5.87 9.44 3.67
CA GLY A 40 4.91 9.76 4.72
C GLY A 40 5.41 9.38 6.11
N HIS A 41 4.85 10.02 7.13
CA HIS A 41 5.15 9.70 8.54
C HIS A 41 3.90 9.29 9.33
N ASP A 42 2.72 9.47 8.77
CA ASP A 42 1.46 9.15 9.43
C ASP A 42 0.41 8.67 8.40
N PRO A 43 -0.54 7.77 8.74
CA PRO A 43 -1.54 7.30 7.80
C PRO A 43 -2.34 8.40 7.11
N TRP A 44 -2.59 9.54 7.78
CA TRP A 44 -3.33 10.66 7.21
C TRP A 44 -2.60 11.32 6.04
N ASP A 45 -1.29 11.12 5.88
CA ASP A 45 -0.54 11.53 4.67
C ASP A 45 -1.06 10.88 3.39
N MET A 46 -1.78 9.76 3.52
CA MET A 46 -2.41 9.01 2.45
C MET A 46 -3.87 9.43 2.19
N ASN A 47 -4.40 10.41 2.92
CA ASN A 47 -5.76 10.94 2.72
C ASN A 47 -5.85 11.86 1.49
N LEU A 48 -5.39 11.35 0.35
CA LEU A 48 -5.38 12.06 -0.92
C LEU A 48 -6.66 11.74 -1.71
N PRO A 49 -7.15 12.69 -2.53
CA PRO A 49 -8.31 12.47 -3.38
C PRO A 49 -8.20 11.18 -4.20
N GLY A 50 -9.24 10.36 -4.13
CA GLY A 50 -9.32 9.10 -4.87
C GLY A 50 -8.60 7.91 -4.23
N LEU A 51 -7.75 8.09 -3.21
CA LEU A 51 -7.16 6.95 -2.47
C LEU A 51 -8.13 6.33 -1.47
N LYS A 52 -9.20 7.05 -1.10
CA LYS A 52 -10.26 6.55 -0.19
C LYS A 52 -9.68 5.87 1.06
N LEU A 53 -8.79 6.59 1.74
CA LEU A 53 -8.16 6.13 2.95
C LEU A 53 -9.23 5.77 3.99
N HIS A 54 -9.10 4.59 4.57
CA HIS A 54 -9.91 4.17 5.71
C HIS A 54 -9.12 3.20 6.59
N GLN A 55 -9.46 3.19 7.87
CA GLN A 55 -8.93 2.25 8.83
C GLN A 55 -9.64 0.90 8.67
N LEU A 56 -8.91 -0.19 8.96
CA LEU A 56 -9.45 -1.54 8.99
C LEU A 56 -9.78 -1.96 10.42
N ASP A 57 -10.81 -2.80 10.55
CA ASP A 57 -11.32 -3.31 11.81
C ASP A 57 -11.05 -4.82 11.98
N GLY A 58 -11.38 -5.38 13.15
CA GLY A 58 -11.25 -6.81 13.44
C GLY A 58 -9.80 -7.28 13.55
N ASP A 59 -9.45 -8.40 12.90
CA ASP A 59 -8.11 -8.99 12.93
C ASP A 59 -7.04 -8.08 12.30
N LEU A 60 -7.46 -7.10 11.49
CA LEU A 60 -6.60 -6.07 10.91
C LEU A 60 -6.71 -4.72 11.63
N GLY A 61 -7.23 -4.71 12.87
CA GLY A 61 -7.31 -3.53 13.71
C GLY A 61 -5.96 -2.79 13.81
N GLY A 62 -5.96 -1.52 13.39
CA GLY A 62 -4.74 -0.69 13.35
C GLY A 62 -4.02 -0.66 11.99
N HIS A 63 -4.50 -1.43 11.01
CA HIS A 63 -4.12 -1.26 9.62
C HIS A 63 -5.01 -0.21 8.93
N TRP A 64 -4.48 0.29 7.82
CA TRP A 64 -5.12 1.23 6.93
C TRP A 64 -5.17 0.66 5.53
N SER A 65 -6.13 1.12 4.74
CA SER A 65 -6.33 0.68 3.37
C SER A 65 -6.54 1.86 2.44
N VAL A 66 -5.90 1.81 1.27
CA VAL A 66 -6.11 2.74 0.16
C VAL A 66 -6.47 1.99 -1.12
N TRP A 67 -7.25 2.65 -1.97
CA TRP A 67 -7.75 2.12 -3.23
C TRP A 67 -6.75 2.31 -4.37
N VAL A 68 -6.40 1.17 -4.99
CA VAL A 68 -5.67 1.14 -6.25
C VAL A 68 -6.68 1.25 -7.41
N SER A 69 -7.46 0.21 -7.68
CA SER A 69 -8.47 0.21 -8.75
C SER A 69 -9.51 -0.87 -8.49
N GLY A 70 -10.78 -0.66 -8.83
CA GLY A 70 -11.84 -1.66 -8.62
C GLY A 70 -11.83 -2.23 -7.19
N ASN A 71 -11.58 -3.54 -7.06
CA ASN A 71 -11.49 -4.25 -5.77
C ASN A 71 -10.06 -4.26 -5.17
N TRP A 72 -9.06 -3.76 -5.88
CA TRP A 72 -7.67 -3.80 -5.43
C TRP A 72 -7.38 -2.73 -4.37
N ARG A 73 -6.80 -3.18 -3.26
CA ARG A 73 -6.40 -2.35 -2.12
C ARG A 73 -4.93 -2.56 -1.81
N VAL A 74 -4.28 -1.51 -1.32
CA VAL A 74 -3.02 -1.62 -0.57
C VAL A 74 -3.36 -1.44 0.88
N THR A 75 -2.99 -2.42 1.71
CA THR A 75 -3.06 -2.29 3.16
C THR A 75 -1.68 -2.05 3.73
N PHE A 76 -1.62 -1.30 4.82
CA PHE A 76 -0.38 -0.95 5.50
C PHE A 76 -0.67 -0.56 6.93
N ARG A 77 0.37 -0.51 7.77
CA ARG A 77 0.29 0.03 9.12
C ARG A 77 1.48 0.94 9.37
N PHE A 78 1.30 1.95 10.22
CA PHE A 78 2.40 2.77 10.70
C PHE A 78 2.83 2.29 12.08
N GLN A 79 4.15 2.20 12.28
CA GLN A 79 4.76 1.98 13.58
C GLN A 79 5.73 3.13 13.85
N GLY A 80 5.25 4.15 14.57
CA GLY A 80 5.94 5.44 14.59
C GLY A 80 5.93 6.07 13.20
N ASN A 81 7.11 6.43 12.68
CA ASN A 81 7.26 7.06 11.37
C ASN A 81 7.52 6.04 10.23
N ASP A 82 7.53 4.74 10.56
CA ASP A 82 7.85 3.68 9.62
C ASP A 82 6.59 2.96 9.14
N VAL A 83 6.58 2.60 7.85
CA VAL A 83 5.49 1.84 7.24
C VAL A 83 5.83 0.36 7.28
N VAL A 84 4.96 -0.42 7.91
CA VAL A 84 5.07 -1.87 8.10
C VAL A 84 3.90 -2.60 7.45
N ASP A 85 4.09 -3.90 7.26
CA ASP A 85 3.04 -4.84 6.85
C ASP A 85 2.30 -4.41 5.57
N VAL A 86 3.05 -3.88 4.60
CA VAL A 86 2.49 -3.49 3.30
C VAL A 86 2.09 -4.72 2.50
N ASP A 87 0.83 -4.79 2.09
CA ASP A 87 0.24 -5.94 1.39
C ASP A 87 -0.76 -5.50 0.30
N ASP A 88 -0.98 -6.33 -0.72
CA ASP A 88 -2.15 -6.23 -1.60
C ASP A 88 -3.26 -7.15 -1.13
N LEU A 89 -4.45 -6.58 -1.02
CA LEU A 89 -5.68 -7.35 -1.00
C LEU A 89 -6.36 -7.18 -2.36
N ASP A 90 -6.42 -8.25 -3.14
CA ASP A 90 -7.50 -8.45 -4.10
C ASP A 90 -8.70 -8.93 -3.27
N ASP A 91 -9.69 -8.06 -3.08
CA ASP A 91 -10.95 -8.43 -2.43
C ASP A 91 -11.78 -9.24 -3.45
N HIS A 92 -11.48 -10.54 -3.52
CA HIS A 92 -12.22 -11.58 -4.26
C HIS A 92 -12.37 -12.84 -3.40
#